data_AF-A0AA37LWH7-F1
#
_entry.id   AF-A0AA37LWH7-F1
#
_cell.length_a   1.000
_cell.length_b   1.000
_cell.length_c   1.000
_cell.angle_alpha   90.00
_cell.angle_beta   90.00
_cell.angle_gamma   90.00
#
_symmetry.space_group_name_H-M   'P 1'
#
loop_
_entity.id
_entity.type
_entity.pdbx_description
1 polymer ?
#
loop_
_entity_poly.entity_id
_entity_poly.type
_entity_poly.pdbx_seq_one_letter_code
_entity_poly.pdbx_strand_id
1 'polypeptide(L)'
;MSPQVLHSAGALHAVASDIEDLEHISTELLAQLSFAAPQASASCKALVRHAQPDTEDFDLFSGHVFNAMLAKGSESDFGLAQFRRGTGNIIWEDLVPRK
;
A
#
# COMPACT_ATOMS: atom_id res chain seq x y z
N MET A 1 11.33 28.09 3.22
CA MET A 1 11.14 27.20 2.06
C MET A 1 9.64 27.06 1.84
N SER A 2 9.10 27.33 0.65
CA SER A 2 7.65 27.29 0.43
C SER A 2 7.15 25.85 0.21
N PRO A 3 5.87 25.54 0.49
CA PRO A 3 5.28 24.23 0.21
C PRO A 3 5.47 23.78 -1.24
N GLN A 4 5.38 24.70 -2.21
CA GLN A 4 5.57 24.40 -3.64
C GLN A 4 7.00 23.96 -3.97
N VAL A 5 8.01 24.50 -3.27
CA VAL A 5 9.40 24.08 -3.43
C VAL A 5 9.60 22.66 -2.90
N LEU A 6 9.00 22.33 -1.75
CA LEU A 6 9.06 20.97 -1.19
C LEU A 6 8.35 19.93 -2.07
N HIS A 7 7.22 20.31 -2.67
CA HIS A 7 6.52 19.48 -3.64
C HIS A 7 7.35 19.22 -4.91
N SER A 8 7.94 20.28 -5.47
CA SER A 8 8.81 20.16 -6.66
C SER A 8 10.05 19.31 -6.41
N ALA A 9 10.54 19.28 -5.16
CA ALA A 9 11.64 18.43 -4.73
C ALA A 9 11.22 16.99 -4.38
N GLY A 10 9.94 16.64 -4.48
CA GLY A 10 9.41 15.31 -4.16
C GLY A 10 9.29 15.02 -2.65
N ALA A 11 9.52 16.00 -1.79
CA ALA A 11 9.38 15.85 -0.34
C ALA A 11 7.90 15.89 0.11
N LEU A 12 7.04 16.60 -0.64
CA LEU A 12 5.59 16.59 -0.47
C LEU A 12 4.94 15.94 -1.70
N HIS A 13 3.91 15.13 -1.46
CA HIS A 13 3.14 14.48 -2.53
C HIS A 13 2.08 15.39 -3.15
N ALA A 14 1.56 16.35 -2.38
CA ALA A 14 0.56 17.32 -2.83
C ALA A 14 0.69 18.62 -2.01
N VAL A 15 0.13 19.72 -2.54
CA VAL A 15 0.05 21.03 -1.86
C VAL A 15 -1.39 21.52 -1.96
N ALA A 16 -2.03 21.70 -0.81
CA ALA A 16 -3.36 22.29 -0.72
C ALA A 16 -3.28 23.83 -0.69
N SER A 17 -4.30 24.46 -1.27
CA SER A 17 -4.46 25.92 -1.32
C SER A 17 -5.12 26.49 -0.06
N ASP A 18 -6.02 25.73 0.55
CA ASP A 18 -6.70 26.04 1.81
C ASP A 18 -7.04 24.76 2.60
N ILE A 19 -7.86 24.89 3.65
CA ILE A 19 -8.25 23.77 4.51
C ILE A 19 -9.24 22.83 3.83
N GLU A 20 -10.15 23.34 3.00
CA GLU A 20 -11.16 22.53 2.31
C GLU A 20 -10.48 21.64 1.26
N ASP A 21 -9.53 22.21 0.53
CA ASP A 21 -8.69 21.49 -0.43
C ASP A 21 -7.83 20.42 0.26
N LEU A 22 -7.28 20.71 1.45
CA LEU A 22 -6.53 19.74 2.24
C LEU A 22 -7.41 18.56 2.69
N GLU A 23 -8.63 18.83 3.14
CA GLU A 23 -9.60 17.81 3.54
C GLU A 23 -10.01 16.94 2.35
N HIS A 24 -10.22 17.55 1.19
CA HIS A 24 -10.55 16.85 -0.04
C HIS A 24 -9.41 15.89 -0.46
N ILE A 25 -8.18 16.40 -0.59
CA ILE A 25 -7.00 15.58 -0.94
C ILE A 25 -6.81 14.43 0.06
N SER A 26 -6.97 14.70 1.35
CA SER A 26 -6.83 13.69 2.40
C SER A 26 -7.90 12.60 2.29
N THR A 27 -9.14 12.99 2.00
CA THR A 27 -10.27 12.07 1.82
C THR A 27 -10.06 11.18 0.59
N GLU A 28 -9.61 11.74 -0.53
CA GLU A 28 -9.31 10.96 -1.73
C GLU A 28 -8.17 9.96 -1.49
N LEU A 29 -7.11 10.38 -0.80
CA LEU A 29 -5.99 9.50 -0.45
C LEU A 29 -6.46 8.34 0.45
N LEU A 30 -7.28 8.62 1.47
CA LEU A 30 -7.82 7.58 2.35
C LEU A 30 -8.73 6.61 1.60
N ALA A 31 -9.55 7.12 0.68
CA ALA A 31 -10.39 6.29 -0.18
C ALA A 31 -9.53 5.35 -1.06
N GLN A 32 -8.46 5.86 -1.66
CA GLN A 32 -7.53 5.04 -2.44
C GLN A 32 -6.85 3.96 -1.58
N LEU A 33 -6.39 4.32 -0.38
CA LEU A 33 -5.77 3.38 0.56
C LEU A 33 -6.73 2.29 1.02
N SER A 34 -8.03 2.55 1.08
CA SER A 34 -9.03 1.55 1.47
C SER A 34 -9.13 0.36 0.51
N PHE A 35 -8.77 0.56 -0.76
CA PHE A 35 -8.74 -0.52 -1.76
C PHE A 35 -7.50 -1.41 -1.62
N ALA A 36 -6.46 -0.97 -0.93
CA ALA A 36 -5.22 -1.70 -0.82
C ALA A 36 -5.28 -2.73 0.31
N ALA A 37 -4.75 -3.93 0.05
CA ALA A 37 -4.68 -4.98 1.06
C ALA A 37 -3.73 -4.55 2.20
N PRO A 38 -4.17 -4.55 3.48
CA PRO A 38 -3.40 -3.99 4.59
C PRO A 38 -2.00 -4.60 4.79
N GLN A 39 -1.90 -5.93 4.85
CA GLN A 39 -0.62 -6.63 5.08
C GLN A 39 0.29 -6.57 3.86
N ALA A 40 -0.27 -6.65 2.65
CA ALA A 40 0.50 -6.44 1.44
C ALA A 40 1.10 -5.01 1.41
N SER A 41 0.32 -4.00 1.78
CA SER A 41 0.78 -2.61 1.87
C SER A 41 1.88 -2.42 2.91
N ALA A 42 1.72 -3.04 4.10
CA ALA A 42 2.74 -3.03 5.14
C ALA A 42 4.05 -3.70 4.67
N SER A 43 3.93 -4.79 3.94
CA SER A 43 5.06 -5.52 3.38
C SER A 43 5.77 -4.72 2.27
N CYS A 44 5.02 -4.08 1.36
CA CYS A 44 5.59 -3.14 0.37
C CYS A 44 6.35 -1.99 1.05
N LYS A 45 5.82 -1.45 2.15
CA LYS A 45 6.52 -0.42 2.95
C LYS A 45 7.82 -0.96 3.55
N ALA A 46 7.85 -2.21 3.98
CA ALA A 46 9.07 -2.85 4.48
C ALA A 46 10.11 -3.02 3.35
N LEU A 47 9.69 -3.43 2.15
CA LEU A 47 10.54 -3.52 0.97
C LEU A 47 11.16 -2.17 0.60
N VAL A 48 10.36 -1.11 0.50
CA VAL A 48 10.85 0.24 0.17
C VAL A 48 11.89 0.73 1.20
N ARG A 49 11.72 0.38 2.49
CA ARG A 49 12.70 0.73 3.53
C ARG A 49 14.01 -0.03 3.40
N HIS A 50 13.98 -1.26 2.92
CA HIS A 50 15.15 -2.13 2.77
C HIS A 50 15.76 -2.05 1.37
N ALA A 51 15.16 -1.30 0.45
CA ALA A 51 15.66 -1.10 -0.90
C ALA A 51 17.00 -0.34 -0.85
N GLN A 52 18.08 -1.09 -0.77
CA GLN A 52 19.43 -0.64 -1.05
C GLN A 52 19.81 -1.15 -2.44
N PRO A 53 20.45 -0.33 -3.29
CA PRO A 53 20.94 -0.81 -4.58
C PRO A 53 21.92 -1.97 -4.40
N ASP A 54 21.72 -3.05 -5.15
CA ASP A 54 22.70 -4.12 -5.43
C ASP A 54 23.27 -4.89 -4.23
N THR A 55 22.42 -5.33 -3.29
CA THR A 55 22.83 -6.28 -2.25
C THR A 55 22.08 -7.61 -2.38
N GLU A 56 22.79 -8.73 -2.27
CA GLU A 56 22.18 -10.08 -2.24
C GLU A 56 21.15 -10.23 -1.11
N ASP A 57 21.27 -9.41 -0.06
CA ASP A 57 20.36 -9.35 1.07
C ASP A 57 18.95 -8.84 0.67
N PHE A 58 18.87 -7.93 -0.30
CA PHE A 58 17.58 -7.43 -0.78
C PHE A 58 16.80 -8.47 -1.59
N ASP A 59 17.48 -9.26 -2.43
CA ASP A 59 16.86 -10.32 -3.22
C ASP A 59 16.30 -11.44 -2.31
N LEU A 60 17.06 -11.85 -1.29
CA LEU A 60 16.60 -12.83 -0.31
C LEU A 60 15.42 -12.29 0.50
N PHE A 61 15.51 -11.05 1.00
CA PHE A 61 14.44 -10.43 1.77
C PHE A 61 13.16 -10.27 0.93
N SER A 62 13.27 -9.79 -0.30
CA SER A 62 12.13 -9.60 -1.20
C SER A 62 11.47 -10.92 -1.58
N GLY A 63 12.25 -11.98 -1.82
CA GLY A 63 11.74 -13.34 -2.01
C GLY A 63 10.95 -13.84 -0.80
N HIS A 64 11.45 -13.63 0.42
CA HIS A 64 10.72 -14.01 1.65
C HIS A 64 9.39 -13.25 1.80
N VAL A 65 9.40 -11.94 1.58
CA VAL A 65 8.19 -11.11 1.63
C VAL A 65 7.16 -11.57 0.60
N PHE A 66 7.59 -11.81 -0.65
CA PHE A 66 6.69 -12.25 -1.72
C PHE A 66 6.07 -13.62 -1.43
N ASN A 67 6.86 -14.57 -0.92
CA ASN A 67 6.35 -15.88 -0.52
C ASN A 67 5.31 -15.78 0.62
N ALA A 68 5.51 -14.87 1.57
CA ALA A 68 4.54 -14.63 2.63
C ALA A 68 3.24 -14.01 2.09
N MET A 69 3.35 -13.06 1.14
CA MET A 69 2.17 -12.47 0.49
C MET A 69 1.35 -13.51 -0.27
N LEU A 70 1.99 -14.50 -0.91
CA LEU A 70 1.32 -15.56 -1.69
C LEU A 70 0.93 -16.81 -0.87
N ALA A 71 1.17 -16.80 0.44
CA ALA A 71 0.83 -17.94 1.28
C ALA A 71 -0.68 -18.25 1.23
N LYS A 72 -1.04 -19.53 1.37
CA LYS A 72 -2.45 -19.95 1.41
C LYS A 72 -3.20 -19.27 2.56
N GLY A 73 -4.39 -18.75 2.29
CA GLY A 73 -5.16 -17.99 3.27
C GLY A 73 -4.64 -16.57 3.53
N SER A 74 -3.70 -16.08 2.73
CA SER A 74 -3.29 -14.67 2.76
C SER A 74 -4.32 -13.76 2.11
N GLU A 75 -4.08 -12.45 2.21
CA GLU A 75 -4.82 -11.42 1.45
C GLU A 75 -4.80 -11.68 -0.06
N SER A 76 -3.74 -12.28 -0.61
CA SER A 76 -3.69 -12.61 -2.04
C SER A 76 -4.71 -13.67 -2.44
N ASP A 77 -4.87 -14.70 -1.60
CA ASP A 77 -5.83 -15.80 -1.82
C ASP A 77 -7.28 -15.27 -1.71
N PHE A 78 -7.52 -14.43 -0.70
CA PHE A 78 -8.80 -13.74 -0.52
C PHE A 78 -9.12 -12.78 -1.67
N GLY A 79 -8.19 -11.91 -2.04
CA GLY A 79 -8.36 -10.94 -3.11
C GLY A 79 -8.62 -11.60 -4.45
N LEU A 80 -7.90 -12.69 -4.76
CA LEU A 80 -8.15 -13.48 -5.97
C LEU A 80 -9.53 -14.13 -5.97
N ALA A 81 -10.01 -14.62 -4.82
CA ALA A 81 -11.35 -15.17 -4.69
C ALA A 81 -12.45 -14.12 -4.91
N GLN A 82 -12.28 -12.91 -4.37
CA GLN A 82 -13.20 -11.78 -4.59
C GLN A 82 -13.20 -11.35 -6.06
N PHE A 83 -12.02 -11.19 -6.66
CA PHE A 83 -11.88 -10.83 -8.06
C PHE A 83 -12.58 -11.84 -8.99
N ARG A 84 -12.40 -13.15 -8.75
CA ARG A 84 -13.08 -14.21 -9.51
C ARG A 84 -14.61 -14.18 -9.40
N ARG A 85 -15.15 -13.58 -8.33
CA ARG A 85 -16.59 -13.38 -8.14
C ARG A 85 -17.11 -12.10 -8.79
N GLY A 86 -16.24 -11.31 -9.41
CA GLY A 86 -16.58 -10.00 -9.97
C GLY A 86 -16.65 -8.88 -8.93
N THR A 87 -16.18 -9.11 -7.70
CA THR A 87 -16.14 -8.09 -6.65
C THR A 87 -14.87 -7.25 -6.82
N GLY A 88 -15.03 -6.03 -7.34
CA GLY A 88 -13.92 -5.06 -7.48
C GLY A 88 -13.62 -4.26 -6.21
N ASN A 89 -14.66 -3.97 -5.42
CA ASN A 89 -14.52 -3.23 -4.15
C ASN A 89 -14.37 -4.24 -3.01
N ILE A 90 -13.12 -4.68 -2.78
CA ILE A 90 -12.80 -5.64 -1.74
C ILE A 90 -12.88 -4.94 -0.37
N ILE A 91 -13.69 -5.50 0.53
CA ILE A 91 -13.72 -5.12 1.95
C ILE A 91 -12.73 -6.03 2.67
N TRP A 92 -11.57 -5.50 3.04
CA TRP A 92 -10.48 -6.31 3.58
C TRP A 92 -10.75 -6.79 5.01
N GLU A 93 -11.65 -6.12 5.73
CA GLU A 93 -12.11 -6.47 7.07
C GLU A 93 -12.87 -7.81 7.10
N ASP A 94 -13.42 -8.25 5.97
CA ASP A 94 -14.10 -9.55 5.83
C ASP A 94 -13.12 -10.73 5.86
N LEU A 95 -11.81 -10.47 5.73
CA LEU A 95 -10.78 -11.49 5.88
C LEU A 95 -10.65 -11.89 7.36
N VAL A 96 -11.33 -12.98 7.74
CA VAL A 96 -11.20 -13.54 9.09
C VAL A 96 -9.84 -14.24 9.25
N PRO A 97 -8.98 -13.82 10.19
CA PRO A 97 -7.72 -14.53 10.46
C PRO A 97 -8.02 -15.94 10.96
N ARG A 98 -7.32 -16.95 10.44
CA ARG A 98 -7.38 -18.29 11.03
C ARG A 98 -6.75 -18.22 12.43
N LYS A 99 -7.50 -18.64 13.45
CA LYS A 99 -6.99 -18.91 14.81
C LYS A 99 -5.99 -20.05 14.78
#